data_AF-A0A1D3D072-F1
#
_entry.id   AF-A0A1D3D072-F1
#
_cell.length_a   1.000
_cell.length_b   1.000
_cell.length_c   1.000
_cell.angle_alpha   90.00
_cell.angle_beta   90.00
_cell.angle_gamma   90.00
#
_symmetry.space_group_name_H-M   'P 1'
#
loop_
_entity.id
_entity.type
_entity.pdbx_description
1 polymer ?
#
loop_
_entity_poly.entity_id
_entity_poly.type
_entity_poly.pdbx_seq_one_letter_code
_entity_poly.pdbx_strand_id
1 'polypeptide(L)'
;MDKIEELYDIMPSFMEISDKILQEYPRLEPVMEEIWPKKASPVLLKCQNHINIVALNGKPLFFQHRDRQWVPTLRLLHEYPSMMPKMQVDRGAVKFVLRGSNVMCQGLTSPGGRMQVVPANAVVQIAVEGKQHSCAIGVTTISTEEMYVWYSDCLSVLLHISTQLRAPWTQIFWHYVTGYDEQWFILA
;
A
#
# COMPACT_ATOMS: atom_id res chain seq x y z
N MET A 1 12.09 37.47 4.81
CA MET A 1 11.04 36.60 5.37
C MET A 1 10.67 35.58 4.29
N ASP A 2 11.66 35.04 3.56
CA ASP A 2 11.44 34.72 2.13
C ASP A 2 11.83 33.29 1.74
N LYS A 3 12.48 32.53 2.63
CA LYS A 3 12.81 31.11 2.36
C LYS A 3 11.73 30.13 2.81
N ILE A 4 10.83 30.55 3.71
CA ILE A 4 9.77 29.69 4.22
C ILE A 4 8.58 29.69 3.25
N GLU A 5 8.25 30.82 2.62
CA GLU A 5 7.19 30.90 1.60
C GLU A 5 7.56 30.11 0.32
N GLU A 6 8.80 30.19 -0.17
CA GLU A 6 9.25 29.38 -1.32
C GLU A 6 9.19 27.86 -1.06
N LEU A 7 9.32 27.42 0.20
CA LEU A 7 9.17 26.01 0.58
C LEU A 7 7.71 25.53 0.59
N TYR A 8 6.75 26.44 0.78
CA TYR A 8 5.32 26.14 0.70
C TYR A 8 4.85 26.02 -0.77
N ASP A 9 5.40 26.80 -1.70
CA ASP A 9 5.08 26.74 -3.13
C ASP A 9 5.58 25.47 -3.84
N ILE A 10 6.58 24.77 -3.28
CA ILE A 10 7.12 23.51 -3.84
C ILE A 10 6.35 22.29 -3.30
N MET A 11 5.56 22.45 -2.23
CA MET A 11 4.80 21.34 -1.66
C MET A 11 3.45 21.22 -2.37
N PRO A 12 3.12 20.04 -2.96
CA PRO A 12 1.83 19.85 -3.60
C PRO A 12 0.72 20.12 -2.59
N SER A 13 -0.30 20.84 -3.01
CA SER A 13 -1.43 21.12 -2.14
C SER A 13 -2.10 19.80 -1.72
N PHE A 14 -2.68 19.76 -0.52
CA PHE A 14 -3.40 18.57 -0.06
C PHE A 14 -4.59 18.20 -0.97
N MET A 15 -5.14 19.19 -1.67
CA MET A 15 -6.16 19.00 -2.70
C MET A 15 -5.58 18.23 -3.89
N GLU A 16 -4.41 18.62 -4.41
CA GLU A 16 -3.73 17.88 -5.49
C GLU A 16 -3.37 16.45 -5.08
N ILE A 17 -2.94 16.24 -3.84
CA ILE A 17 -2.65 14.88 -3.31
C ILE A 17 -3.94 14.05 -3.31
N SER A 18 -5.04 14.59 -2.80
CA SER A 18 -6.35 13.93 -2.79
C SER A 18 -6.83 13.60 -4.20
N ASP A 19 -6.70 14.54 -5.14
CA ASP A 19 -7.13 14.34 -6.53
C ASP A 19 -6.31 13.24 -7.21
N LYS A 20 -4.98 13.20 -6.99
CA LYS A 20 -4.12 12.11 -7.48
C LYS A 20 -4.51 10.75 -6.89
N ILE A 21 -4.81 10.70 -5.60
CA ILE A 21 -5.28 9.47 -4.95
C ILE A 21 -6.61 9.00 -5.56
N LEU A 22 -7.56 9.89 -5.83
CA LEU A 22 -8.82 9.52 -6.46
C LEU A 22 -8.65 9.08 -7.93
N GLN A 23 -7.68 9.62 -8.65
CA GLN A 23 -7.33 9.14 -9.99
C GLN A 23 -6.76 7.71 -9.96
N GLU A 24 -5.93 7.40 -8.96
CA GLU A 24 -5.32 6.07 -8.79
C GLU A 24 -6.32 5.04 -8.19
N TYR A 25 -7.20 5.50 -7.30
CA TYR A 25 -8.16 4.68 -6.56
C TYR A 25 -9.60 5.22 -6.72
N PRO A 26 -10.18 5.19 -7.94
CA PRO A 26 -11.49 5.80 -8.21
C PRO A 26 -12.63 5.19 -7.38
N ARG A 27 -12.46 3.95 -6.91
CA ARG A 27 -13.44 3.27 -6.04
C ARG A 27 -13.57 3.89 -4.65
N LEU A 28 -12.63 4.76 -4.25
CA LEU A 28 -12.73 5.50 -2.99
C LEU A 28 -13.64 6.72 -3.07
N GLU A 29 -14.00 7.20 -4.27
CA GLU A 29 -14.83 8.42 -4.44
C GLU A 29 -16.08 8.44 -3.54
N PRO A 30 -16.87 7.35 -3.41
CA PRO A 30 -18.07 7.36 -2.57
C PRO A 30 -17.81 7.49 -1.06
N VAL A 31 -16.60 7.13 -0.61
CA VAL A 31 -16.21 7.08 0.81
C VAL A 31 -15.12 8.08 1.16
N MET A 32 -14.68 8.90 0.19
CA MET A 32 -13.53 9.78 0.37
C MET A 32 -13.78 10.86 1.43
N GLU A 33 -15.01 11.37 1.57
CA GLU A 33 -15.35 12.34 2.62
C GLU A 33 -15.25 11.73 4.03
N GLU A 34 -15.37 10.40 4.17
CA GLU A 34 -15.16 9.71 5.46
C GLU A 34 -13.66 9.52 5.75
N ILE A 35 -12.88 9.17 4.72
CA ILE A 35 -11.43 8.93 4.82
C ILE A 35 -10.67 10.25 5.05
N TRP A 36 -11.03 11.26 4.26
CA TRP A 36 -10.39 12.57 4.23
C TRP A 36 -11.43 13.66 3.98
N PRO A 37 -12.12 14.11 5.04
CA PRO A 37 -13.10 15.19 4.94
C PRO A 37 -12.49 16.47 4.37
N LYS A 38 -13.26 17.26 3.60
CA LYS A 38 -12.74 18.50 2.96
C LYS A 38 -12.25 19.56 3.94
N LYS A 39 -12.80 19.55 5.17
CA LYS A 39 -12.41 20.48 6.25
C LYS A 39 -11.27 19.95 7.12
N ALA A 40 -10.79 18.74 6.83
CA ALA A 40 -9.75 18.11 7.60
C ALA A 40 -8.41 18.84 7.42
N SER A 41 -7.55 18.78 8.44
CA SER A 41 -6.19 19.32 8.40
C SER A 41 -5.18 18.17 8.37
N PRO A 42 -4.95 17.57 7.20
CA PRO A 42 -3.96 16.51 7.02
C PRO A 42 -2.54 17.04 7.27
N VAL A 43 -1.61 16.12 7.54
CA VAL A 43 -0.19 16.40 7.71
C VAL A 43 0.59 15.58 6.69
N LEU A 44 1.56 16.20 6.03
CA LEU A 44 2.51 15.52 5.16
C LEU A 44 3.83 15.32 5.91
N LEU A 45 4.12 14.08 6.26
CA LEU A 45 5.38 13.69 6.87
C LEU A 45 6.39 13.39 5.76
N LYS A 46 7.52 14.11 5.78
CA LYS A 46 8.66 13.84 4.90
C LYS A 46 9.68 12.99 5.64
N CYS A 47 10.11 11.93 5.01
CA CYS A 47 10.92 10.91 5.63
C CYS A 47 12.22 10.68 4.87
N GLN A 48 13.14 9.94 5.48
CA GLN A 48 14.37 9.51 4.80
C GLN A 48 14.03 8.69 3.54
N ASN A 49 14.97 8.63 2.60
CA ASN A 49 14.82 7.95 1.31
C ASN A 49 13.68 8.50 0.42
N HIS A 50 13.31 9.77 0.57
CA HIS A 50 12.26 10.42 -0.24
C HIS A 50 10.89 9.75 -0.10
N ILE A 51 10.57 9.26 1.10
CA ILE A 51 9.24 8.77 1.41
C ILE A 51 8.41 9.94 1.95
N ASN A 52 7.24 10.14 1.38
CA ASN A 52 6.23 11.07 1.88
C ASN A 52 5.07 10.25 2.44
N ILE A 53 4.52 10.63 3.58
CA ILE A 53 3.35 9.97 4.18
C ILE A 53 2.32 11.03 4.46
N VAL A 54 1.11 10.85 3.94
CA VAL A 54 -0.02 11.71 4.31
C VAL A 54 -0.82 11.05 5.43
N ALA A 55 -1.00 11.80 6.51
CA ALA A 55 -1.68 11.34 7.70
C ALA A 55 -2.77 12.32 8.11
N LEU A 56 -3.86 11.78 8.65
CA LEU A 56 -4.95 12.56 9.21
C LEU A 56 -5.23 12.10 10.64
N ASN A 57 -5.31 13.04 11.59
CA ASN A 57 -5.55 12.75 13.01
C ASN A 57 -4.58 11.70 13.58
N GLY A 58 -3.31 11.77 13.20
CA GLY A 58 -2.28 10.80 13.60
C GLY A 58 -2.39 9.43 12.94
N LYS A 59 -3.32 9.21 12.01
CA LYS A 59 -3.45 7.96 11.24
C LYS A 59 -2.86 8.16 9.85
N PRO A 60 -1.81 7.44 9.44
CA PRO A 60 -1.34 7.50 8.06
C PRO A 60 -2.31 6.79 7.13
N LEU A 61 -2.59 7.45 6.02
CA LEU A 61 -3.54 6.98 5.02
C LEU A 61 -2.80 6.41 3.81
N PHE A 62 -1.89 7.20 3.24
CA PHE A 62 -1.09 6.81 2.08
C PHE A 62 0.36 7.22 2.25
N PHE A 63 1.25 6.50 1.56
CA PHE A 63 2.65 6.87 1.40
C PHE A 63 3.03 6.91 -0.08
N GLN A 64 4.06 7.68 -0.39
CA GLN A 64 4.61 7.84 -1.73
C GLN A 64 6.12 7.76 -1.64
N HIS A 65 6.76 7.00 -2.52
CA HIS A 65 8.21 7.00 -2.64
C HIS A 65 8.61 7.81 -3.87
N ARG A 66 9.25 8.97 -3.65
CA ARG A 66 9.49 10.01 -4.67
C ARG A 66 8.16 10.38 -5.34
N ASP A 67 8.15 10.53 -6.66
CA ASP A 67 6.97 10.88 -7.47
C ASP A 67 6.27 9.65 -8.08
N ARG A 68 6.37 8.49 -7.42
CA ARG A 68 5.63 7.27 -7.82
C ARG A 68 4.16 7.35 -7.38
N GLN A 69 3.40 6.29 -7.64
CA GLN A 69 2.01 6.18 -7.19
C GLN A 69 1.89 6.30 -5.66
N TRP A 70 0.77 6.83 -5.20
CA TRP A 70 0.39 6.76 -3.79
C TRP A 70 -0.02 5.33 -3.46
N VAL A 71 0.42 4.86 -2.30
CA VAL A 71 0.16 3.50 -1.82
C VAL A 71 -0.55 3.60 -0.48
N PRO A 72 -1.73 2.97 -0.30
CA PRO A 72 -2.44 3.03 0.97
C PRO A 72 -1.69 2.25 2.04
N THR A 73 -2.00 2.54 3.30
CA THR A 73 -1.59 1.65 4.40
C THR A 73 -2.42 0.36 4.38
N LEU A 74 -1.88 -0.72 4.95
CA LEU A 74 -2.61 -1.98 5.11
C LEU A 74 -3.88 -1.80 5.96
N ARG A 75 -3.86 -0.88 6.94
CA ARG A 75 -5.03 -0.56 7.73
C ARG A 75 -6.13 0.06 6.88
N LEU A 76 -5.82 1.08 6.09
CA LEU A 76 -6.80 1.71 5.21
C LEU A 76 -7.36 0.70 4.21
N LEU A 77 -6.51 -0.16 3.64
CA LEU A 77 -6.95 -1.24 2.76
C LEU A 77 -7.92 -2.21 3.46
N HIS A 78 -7.70 -2.56 4.72
CA HIS A 78 -8.59 -3.49 5.43
C HIS A 78 -9.93 -2.84 5.80
N GLU A 79 -9.96 -1.53 6.00
CA GLU A 79 -11.20 -0.76 6.15
C GLU A 79 -11.96 -0.68 4.81
N TYR A 80 -11.25 -0.54 3.67
CA TYR A 80 -11.82 -0.41 2.33
C TYR A 80 -11.25 -1.44 1.32
N PRO A 81 -11.54 -2.75 1.48
CA PRO A 81 -10.89 -3.82 0.71
C PRO A 81 -11.23 -3.83 -0.79
N SER A 82 -12.26 -3.10 -1.21
CA SER A 82 -12.66 -2.97 -2.61
C SER A 82 -11.85 -1.91 -3.38
N MET A 83 -11.03 -1.10 -2.69
CA MET A 83 -10.37 0.08 -3.26
C MET A 83 -9.37 -0.23 -4.38
N MET A 84 -8.76 -1.43 -4.37
CA MET A 84 -7.77 -1.83 -5.36
C MET A 84 -7.84 -3.33 -5.71
N PRO A 85 -7.31 -3.73 -6.88
CA PRO A 85 -7.39 -5.12 -7.33
C PRO A 85 -6.66 -6.11 -6.42
N LYS A 86 -7.22 -7.31 -6.31
CA LYS A 86 -6.71 -8.39 -5.44
C LYS A 86 -5.95 -9.46 -6.21
N MET A 87 -4.73 -9.74 -5.75
CA MET A 87 -3.88 -10.85 -6.18
C MET A 87 -3.75 -11.84 -5.03
N GLN A 88 -4.31 -13.03 -5.18
CA GLN A 88 -4.23 -14.09 -4.19
C GLN A 88 -3.08 -15.03 -4.53
N VAL A 89 -2.12 -15.15 -3.60
CA VAL A 89 -1.06 -16.15 -3.67
C VAL A 89 -1.49 -17.43 -2.94
N ASP A 90 -0.86 -18.54 -3.30
CA ASP A 90 -0.99 -19.78 -2.53
C ASP A 90 -0.40 -19.69 -1.11
N ARG A 91 -0.73 -20.71 -0.31
CA ARG A 91 -0.23 -20.85 1.06
C ARG A 91 1.28 -21.01 1.15
N GLY A 92 1.95 -21.49 0.11
CA GLY A 92 3.40 -21.69 0.10
C GLY A 92 4.19 -20.38 0.00
N ALA A 93 3.60 -19.39 -0.68
CA ALA A 93 4.20 -18.08 -0.93
C ALA A 93 4.20 -17.16 0.31
N VAL A 94 3.25 -17.31 1.23
CA VAL A 94 3.02 -16.37 2.36
C VAL A 94 4.29 -16.09 3.17
N LYS A 95 5.09 -17.12 3.47
CA LYS A 95 6.31 -16.98 4.28
C LYS A 95 7.37 -16.09 3.61
N PHE A 96 7.36 -16.00 2.29
CA PHE A 96 8.27 -15.17 1.51
C PHE A 96 7.73 -13.75 1.39
N VAL A 97 6.42 -13.60 1.15
CA VAL A 97 5.76 -12.28 1.14
C VAL A 97 5.93 -11.56 2.48
N LEU A 98 5.76 -12.27 3.59
CA LEU A 98 5.98 -11.74 4.95
C LEU A 98 7.46 -11.44 5.28
N ARG A 99 8.39 -11.78 4.38
CA ARG A 99 9.81 -11.40 4.47
C ARG A 99 10.15 -10.28 3.48
N GLY A 100 9.16 -9.71 2.79
CA GLY A 100 9.35 -8.67 1.78
C GLY A 100 9.92 -9.19 0.46
N SER A 101 9.89 -10.49 0.20
CA SER A 101 10.33 -11.04 -1.10
C SER A 101 9.28 -10.75 -2.18
N ASN A 102 9.73 -10.46 -3.40
CA ASN A 102 8.86 -10.34 -4.58
C ASN A 102 8.09 -11.64 -4.82
N VAL A 103 6.90 -11.51 -5.41
CA VAL A 103 6.06 -12.65 -5.76
C VAL A 103 6.41 -13.11 -7.17
N MET A 104 6.64 -14.41 -7.31
CA MET A 104 6.87 -15.07 -8.59
C MET A 104 5.54 -15.54 -9.20
N CYS A 105 5.43 -15.56 -10.54
CA CYS A 105 4.18 -15.91 -11.24
C CYS A 105 3.55 -17.22 -10.75
N GLN A 106 4.36 -18.22 -10.38
CA GLN A 106 3.87 -19.54 -9.97
C GLN A 106 3.08 -19.49 -8.67
N GLY A 107 3.35 -18.50 -7.81
CA GLY A 107 2.56 -18.29 -6.60
C GLY A 107 1.14 -17.81 -6.88
N LEU A 108 0.90 -17.22 -8.06
CA LEU A 108 -0.40 -16.70 -8.50
C LEU A 108 -1.11 -17.61 -9.50
N THR A 109 -0.38 -18.45 -10.23
CA THR A 109 -0.92 -19.39 -11.22
C THR A 109 -1.10 -20.82 -10.68
N SER A 110 -0.73 -21.06 -9.43
CA SER A 110 -0.99 -22.33 -8.74
C SER A 110 -2.50 -22.55 -8.48
N PRO A 111 -2.94 -23.77 -8.09
CA PRO A 111 -4.36 -24.05 -7.84
C PRO A 111 -5.02 -23.15 -6.78
N GLY A 112 -4.22 -22.65 -5.82
CA GLY A 112 -4.64 -21.70 -4.78
C GLY A 112 -4.54 -20.23 -5.20
N GLY A 113 -3.88 -19.93 -6.32
CA GLY A 113 -3.67 -18.58 -6.81
C GLY A 113 -4.89 -18.03 -7.55
N ARG A 114 -5.18 -16.73 -7.37
CA ARG A 114 -6.26 -16.03 -8.11
C ARG A 114 -5.77 -14.64 -8.48
N MET A 115 -6.02 -14.21 -9.71
CA MET A 115 -5.63 -12.89 -10.20
C MET A 115 -6.83 -12.13 -10.75
N GLN A 116 -6.88 -10.84 -10.46
CA GLN A 116 -7.73 -9.91 -11.18
C GLN A 116 -6.96 -9.32 -12.36
N VAL A 117 -7.64 -9.08 -13.48
CA VAL A 117 -7.01 -8.54 -14.69
C VAL A 117 -6.56 -7.11 -14.44
N VAL A 118 -5.26 -6.88 -14.53
CA VAL A 118 -4.61 -5.57 -14.38
C VAL A 118 -3.40 -5.44 -15.31
N PRO A 119 -3.06 -4.22 -15.75
CA PRO A 119 -1.84 -3.95 -16.50
C PRO A 119 -0.59 -4.05 -15.61
N ALA A 120 0.59 -3.95 -16.24
CA ALA A 120 1.84 -3.69 -15.54
C ALA A 120 1.79 -2.33 -14.81
N ASN A 121 2.59 -2.18 -13.76
CA ASN A 121 2.64 -0.99 -12.89
C ASN A 121 1.32 -0.62 -12.19
N ALA A 122 0.48 -1.62 -11.90
CA ALA A 122 -0.74 -1.45 -11.12
C ALA A 122 -0.46 -1.77 -9.64
N VAL A 123 -0.92 -0.91 -8.73
CA VAL A 123 -0.91 -1.19 -7.29
C VAL A 123 -1.99 -2.22 -6.97
N VAL A 124 -1.62 -3.28 -6.25
CA VAL A 124 -2.50 -4.40 -5.93
C VAL A 124 -2.36 -4.82 -4.47
N GLN A 125 -3.44 -5.34 -3.91
CA GLN A 125 -3.40 -6.04 -2.62
C GLN A 125 -3.00 -7.50 -2.83
N ILE A 126 -2.12 -7.99 -1.95
CA ILE A 126 -1.66 -9.38 -1.94
C ILE A 126 -2.39 -10.12 -0.83
N ALA A 127 -3.31 -11.00 -1.21
CA ALA A 127 -4.04 -11.88 -0.34
C ALA A 127 -3.43 -13.29 -0.34
N VAL A 128 -3.77 -14.10 0.66
CA VAL A 128 -3.32 -15.49 0.75
C VAL A 128 -4.53 -16.40 0.73
N GLU A 129 -4.43 -17.52 0.02
CA GLU A 129 -5.45 -18.55 0.01
C GLU A 129 -5.91 -18.94 1.43
N GLY A 130 -7.21 -18.79 1.70
CA GLY A 130 -7.81 -19.13 2.98
C GLY A 130 -7.63 -18.07 4.09
N LYS A 131 -7.09 -16.89 3.76
CA LYS A 131 -7.01 -15.75 4.68
C LYS A 131 -7.98 -14.65 4.26
N GLN A 132 -8.65 -14.04 5.25
CA GLN A 132 -9.65 -13.01 5.00
C GLN A 132 -9.00 -11.68 4.57
N HIS A 133 -7.92 -11.29 5.24
CA HIS A 133 -7.24 -10.02 5.04
C HIS A 133 -6.01 -10.18 4.16
N SER A 134 -5.68 -9.11 3.45
CA SER A 134 -4.46 -9.03 2.64
C SER A 134 -3.24 -8.93 3.56
N CYS A 135 -2.15 -9.58 3.19
CA CYS A 135 -0.93 -9.60 4.00
C CYS A 135 0.11 -8.59 3.52
N ALA A 136 -0.04 -8.08 2.29
CA ALA A 136 0.88 -7.14 1.67
C ALA A 136 0.21 -6.29 0.60
N ILE A 137 0.92 -5.26 0.17
CA ILE A 137 0.62 -4.41 -0.99
C ILE A 137 1.84 -4.46 -1.90
N GLY A 138 1.60 -4.61 -3.19
CA GLY A 138 2.65 -4.65 -4.19
C GLY A 138 2.27 -3.92 -5.47
N VAL A 139 3.20 -3.90 -6.41
CA VAL A 139 3.00 -3.36 -7.76
C VAL A 139 3.33 -4.44 -8.77
N THR A 140 2.47 -4.59 -9.78
CA THR A 140 2.70 -5.52 -10.88
C THR A 140 3.90 -5.09 -11.72
N THR A 141 4.82 -6.01 -12.02
CA THR A 141 5.95 -5.75 -12.93
C THR A 141 5.60 -6.05 -14.39
N ILE A 142 4.65 -6.95 -14.60
CA ILE A 142 4.11 -7.40 -15.90
C ILE A 142 2.58 -7.45 -15.84
N SER A 143 1.89 -7.55 -16.99
CA SER A 143 0.43 -7.65 -17.00
C SER A 143 -0.07 -9.02 -16.52
N THR A 144 -1.35 -9.12 -16.15
CA THR A 144 -1.92 -10.41 -15.71
C THR A 144 -1.89 -11.46 -16.82
N GLU A 145 -2.07 -11.06 -18.08
CA GLU A 145 -1.97 -11.93 -19.26
C GLU A 145 -0.55 -12.49 -19.39
N GLU A 146 0.45 -11.64 -19.19
CA GLU A 146 1.87 -12.01 -19.21
C GLU A 146 2.24 -12.95 -18.06
N MET A 147 1.63 -12.81 -16.87
CA MET A 147 1.89 -13.69 -15.72
C MET A 147 1.55 -15.15 -15.98
N TYR A 148 0.58 -15.45 -16.87
CA TYR A 148 0.25 -16.82 -17.24
C TYR A 148 1.28 -17.45 -18.19
N VAL A 149 2.09 -16.64 -18.86
CA VAL A 149 3.05 -17.08 -19.89
C VAL A 149 4.46 -17.13 -19.34
N TRP A 150 4.86 -16.11 -18.56
CA TRP A 150 6.23 -15.94 -18.11
C TRP A 150 6.51 -16.57 -16.75
N TYR A 151 7.72 -17.13 -16.60
CA TYR A 151 8.23 -17.71 -15.36
C TYR A 151 9.20 -16.74 -14.67
N SER A 152 8.70 -15.57 -14.24
CA SER A 152 9.52 -14.50 -13.63
C SER A 152 8.93 -13.99 -12.32
N ASP A 153 9.58 -13.01 -11.72
CA ASP A 153 8.94 -12.15 -10.73
C ASP A 153 7.86 -11.30 -11.39
N CYS A 154 6.72 -11.16 -10.71
CA CYS A 154 5.52 -10.52 -11.26
C CYS A 154 4.92 -9.46 -10.36
N LEU A 155 5.20 -9.51 -9.05
CA LEU A 155 4.81 -8.46 -8.10
C LEU A 155 6.03 -8.04 -7.26
N SER A 156 6.31 -6.74 -7.25
CA SER A 156 7.23 -6.13 -6.30
C SER A 156 6.48 -5.80 -5.03
N VAL A 157 6.90 -6.36 -3.88
CA VAL A 157 6.25 -6.12 -2.58
C VAL A 157 6.71 -4.79 -2.02
N LEU A 158 5.78 -3.87 -1.76
CA LEU A 158 6.07 -2.53 -1.23
C LEU A 158 5.86 -2.44 0.28
N LEU A 159 4.83 -3.10 0.79
CA LEU A 159 4.46 -3.10 2.22
C LEU A 159 3.94 -4.49 2.59
N HIS A 160 4.29 -5.00 3.77
CA HIS A 160 3.72 -6.25 4.29
C HIS A 160 3.38 -6.12 5.78
N ILE A 161 2.46 -6.95 6.28
CA ILE A 161 1.93 -6.81 7.65
C ILE A 161 3.00 -6.99 8.73
N SER A 162 4.00 -7.83 8.47
CA SER A 162 5.15 -8.06 9.36
C SER A 162 6.25 -6.99 9.25
N THR A 163 6.07 -5.91 8.48
CA THR A 163 7.02 -4.79 8.44
C THR A 163 7.18 -4.09 9.82
N GLN A 164 6.43 -4.50 10.84
CA GLN A 164 6.49 -3.95 12.20
C GLN A 164 7.65 -4.41 13.13
N LEU A 165 8.54 -5.36 12.78
CA LEU A 165 9.31 -6.06 13.85
C LEU A 165 10.85 -6.17 13.74
N ARG A 166 11.58 -5.44 12.88
CA ARG A 166 13.05 -5.67 12.74
C ARG A 166 13.98 -4.45 12.65
N ALA A 167 13.70 -3.33 13.31
CA ALA A 167 14.74 -2.33 13.55
C ALA A 167 14.56 -1.61 14.90
N PRO A 168 15.53 -1.70 15.83
CA PRO A 168 15.46 -1.04 17.16
C PRO A 168 15.33 0.48 17.11
N TRP A 169 15.69 1.11 15.99
CA TRP A 169 15.67 2.57 15.83
C TRP A 169 14.45 3.10 15.05
N THR A 170 13.57 2.22 14.55
CA THR A 170 12.37 2.61 13.78
C THR A 170 11.06 2.43 14.54
N GLN A 171 11.13 2.29 15.87
CA GLN A 171 9.98 2.01 16.72
C GLN A 171 8.94 3.16 16.74
N ILE A 172 9.37 4.39 16.42
CA ILE A 172 8.48 5.56 16.27
C ILE A 172 7.93 5.68 14.83
N PHE A 173 8.55 5.02 13.85
CA PHE A 173 8.34 5.31 12.44
C PHE A 173 7.36 4.34 11.74
N TRP A 174 7.27 3.07 12.16
CA TRP A 174 6.42 2.04 11.51
C TRP A 174 5.19 1.59 12.31
N HIS A 175 5.06 2.00 13.58
CA HIS A 175 3.81 1.86 14.34
C HIS A 175 2.66 2.57 13.61
N TYR A 176 2.98 3.72 13.02
CA TYR A 176 2.05 4.50 12.23
C TYR A 176 1.68 3.79 10.92
N VAL A 177 2.65 3.39 10.08
CA VAL A 177 2.39 2.95 8.68
C VAL A 177 1.58 1.66 8.55
N THR A 178 1.63 0.77 9.55
CA THR A 178 0.81 -0.44 9.57
C THR A 178 -0.51 -0.23 10.31
N GLY A 179 -0.55 0.71 11.26
CA GLY A 179 -1.76 1.09 11.99
C GLY A 179 -2.32 0.04 12.96
N TYR A 180 -1.58 -1.04 13.26
CA TYR A 180 -1.97 -2.08 14.21
C TYR A 180 -1.27 -1.91 15.57
N ASP A 181 -2.03 -1.97 16.66
CA ASP A 181 -1.49 -2.23 18.01
C ASP A 181 -1.24 -3.73 18.21
N GLU A 182 -0.28 -4.07 19.07
CA GLU A 182 0.32 -5.40 19.30
C GLU A 182 -0.68 -6.55 19.56
N GLN A 183 -1.95 -6.27 19.86
CA GLN A 183 -2.95 -7.28 20.25
C GLN A 183 -3.59 -8.06 19.08
N TRP A 184 -3.39 -7.68 17.82
CA TRP A 184 -4.02 -8.37 16.66
C TRP A 184 -3.34 -9.68 16.25
N PHE A 185 -2.14 -9.98 16.76
CA PHE A 185 -1.36 -11.16 16.36
C PHE A 185 -2.00 -12.51 16.74
N ILE A 186 -3.07 -12.54 17.55
CA ILE A 186 -3.65 -13.77 18.10
C ILE A 186 -4.82 -14.31 17.26
N LEU A 187 -5.36 -13.56 16.28
CA LEU A 187 -6.61 -13.94 15.59
C LEU A 187 -6.57 -13.93 14.05
N ALA A 188 -5.40 -13.89 13.40
CA ALA A 188 -5.25 -13.95 11.94
C ALA A 188 -4.66 -15.26 11.40
#